data_AF-A0A927MM31-F1
#
_entry.id   AF-A0A927MM31-F1
#
_cell.length_a   1.000
_cell.length_b   1.000
_cell.length_c   1.000
_cell.angle_alpha   90.00
_cell.angle_beta   90.00
_cell.angle_gamma   90.00
#
_symmetry.space_group_name_H-M   'P 1'
#
loop_
_entity.id
_entity.type
_entity.pdbx_description
1 polymer ?
#
loop_
_entity_poly.entity_id
_entity_poly.type
_entity_poly.pdbx_seq_one_letter_code
_entity_poly.pdbx_strand_id
1 'polypeptide(L)'
;MIVAEYENAPNGEKGAILRREGLYSSHVIEWTRARDAGALSDATNTPVPAGRPRKSAEQVELEKLRRQNEKLKSELTKTRMALDIMGKAHALLEGLSESAENEPPSKTS
;
A
#
# COMPACT_ATOMS: atom_id res chain seq x y z
N MET A 1 13.81 12.13 23.71
CA MET A 1 13.38 10.74 23.43
C MET A 1 12.52 10.75 22.19
N ILE A 2 12.74 9.84 21.24
CA ILE A 2 12.05 9.82 19.93
C ILE A 2 10.53 9.80 20.03
N VAL A 3 10.00 9.15 21.08
CA VAL A 3 8.56 9.13 21.40
C VAL A 3 8.00 10.53 21.69
N ALA A 4 8.73 11.36 22.45
CA ALA A 4 8.29 12.72 22.79
C ALA A 4 8.39 13.66 21.58
N GLU A 5 9.38 13.47 20.71
CA GLU A 5 9.49 14.21 19.43
C GLU A 5 8.31 13.85 18.51
N TYR A 6 7.97 12.57 18.40
CA TYR A 6 6.84 12.08 17.62
C TYR A 6 5.47 12.52 18.17
N GLU A 7 5.29 12.53 19.50
CA GLU A 7 4.04 12.95 20.15
C GLU A 7 3.78 14.45 19.93
N ASN A 8 4.82 15.29 19.99
CA ASN A 8 4.73 16.74 19.84
C ASN A 8 4.74 17.24 18.38
N ALA A 9 5.04 16.38 17.40
CA ALA A 9 5.12 16.77 16.01
C ALA A 9 3.73 17.10 15.40
N PRO A 10 3.62 18.12 14.53
CA PRO A 10 2.41 18.42 13.77
C PRO A 10 1.94 17.26 12.88
N ASN A 11 0.64 17.24 12.57
CA ASN A 11 0.07 16.28 11.62
C ASN A 11 0.72 16.47 10.23
N GLY A 12 1.39 15.43 9.73
CA GLY A 12 2.15 15.46 8.48
C GLY A 12 3.67 15.33 8.66
N GLU A 13 4.21 15.78 9.79
CA GLU A 13 5.66 15.74 10.08
C GLU A 13 6.10 14.46 10.79
N LYS A 14 5.16 13.78 11.47
CA LYS A 14 5.36 12.47 12.12
C LYS A 14 5.96 11.42 11.18
N GLY A 15 5.54 11.41 9.92
CA GLY A 15 6.07 10.48 8.91
C GLY A 15 7.49 10.81 8.45
N ALA A 16 7.96 12.06 8.60
CA ALA A 16 9.35 12.42 8.34
C ALA A 16 10.27 11.92 9.46
N ILE A 17 9.82 12.05 10.71
CA ILE A 17 10.54 11.55 11.90
C ILE A 17 10.70 10.03 11.83
N LEU A 18 9.63 9.30 11.51
CA LEU A 18 9.68 7.84 11.37
C LEU A 18 10.63 7.37 10.25
N ARG A 19 10.63 8.06 9.10
CA ARG A 19 11.54 7.72 7.99
C ARG A 19 13.00 8.04 8.30
N ARG A 20 13.28 9.14 9.02
CA ARG A 20 14.64 9.52 9.44
C ARG A 20 15.26 8.46 10.34
N GLU A 21 14.48 7.89 11.23
CA GLU A 21 14.94 6.91 12.21
C GLU A 21 14.76 5.44 11.76
N GLY A 22 14.16 5.20 10.59
CA GLY A 22 13.83 3.84 10.13
C GLY A 22 12.81 3.12 11.02
N LEU A 23 11.96 3.89 11.72
CA LEU A 23 11.00 3.37 12.69
C LEU A 23 9.60 3.26 12.10
N TYR A 24 8.85 2.29 12.60
CA TYR A 24 7.41 2.18 12.33
C TYR A 24 6.61 2.81 13.47
N SER A 25 5.39 3.30 13.20
CA SER A 25 4.48 3.86 14.21
C SER A 25 4.23 2.92 15.39
N SER A 26 4.28 1.61 15.14
CA SER A 26 4.17 0.54 16.13
C SER A 26 5.23 0.63 17.22
N HIS A 27 6.49 0.95 16.88
CA HIS A 27 7.58 1.09 17.84
C HIS A 27 7.32 2.25 18.79
N VAL A 28 6.82 3.37 18.25
CA VAL A 28 6.51 4.54 19.08
C VAL A 28 5.35 4.25 20.03
N ILE A 29 4.30 3.57 19.55
CA ILE A 29 3.15 3.19 20.40
C ILE A 29 3.57 2.16 21.46
N GLU A 30 4.39 1.18 21.11
CA GLU A 30 4.91 0.19 22.05
C GLU A 30 5.76 0.85 23.14
N TRP A 31 6.64 1.78 22.77
CA TRP A 31 7.44 2.54 23.73
C TRP A 31 6.62 3.53 24.56
N THR A 32 5.59 4.17 24.00
CA THR A 32 4.61 4.97 24.77
C THR A 32 3.91 4.08 25.79
N ARG A 33 3.43 2.90 25.38
CA ARG A 33 2.78 1.95 26.31
C ARG A 33 3.72 1.42 27.38
N ALA A 34 4.98 1.12 27.04
CA ALA A 34 5.97 0.67 28.02
C ALA A 34 6.31 1.79 29.01
N ARG A 35 6.44 3.03 28.53
CA ARG A 35 6.59 4.23 29.39
C ARG A 35 5.39 4.40 30.30
N ASP A 36 4.19 4.37 29.74
CA ASP A 36 2.94 4.62 30.48
C ASP A 36 2.67 3.48 31.47
N ALA A 37 2.93 2.22 31.10
CA ALA A 37 2.84 1.07 31.99
C ALA A 37 3.87 1.13 33.12
N GLY A 38 5.10 1.55 32.84
CA GLY A 38 6.14 1.80 33.85
C GLY A 38 5.77 2.94 34.80
N ALA A 39 5.15 4.01 34.28
CA ALA A 39 4.62 5.11 35.08
C ALA A 39 3.39 4.70 35.92
N LEU A 40 2.55 3.80 35.40
CA LEU A 40 1.35 3.30 36.08
C LEU A 40 1.68 2.25 37.15
N SER A 41 2.72 1.45 36.94
CA SER A 41 3.21 0.48 37.94
C SER A 41 3.80 1.15 39.18
N ASP A 42 4.41 2.34 39.03
CA ASP A 42 4.83 3.15 40.18
C ASP A 42 3.65 3.85 40.88
N ALA A 43 2.56 4.12 40.15
CA ALA A 43 1.44 4.91 40.67
C ALA A 43 0.30 4.08 41.30
N THR A 44 0.10 2.81 40.93
CA THR A 44 -1.10 2.05 41.33
C THR A 44 -0.87 0.55 41.49
N ASN A 45 -0.78 0.11 42.75
CA ASN A 45 -0.69 -1.28 43.19
C ASN A 45 -2.05 -2.02 43.14
N THR A 46 -2.74 -2.02 41.99
CA THR A 46 -3.98 -2.81 41.81
C THR A 46 -4.14 -3.32 40.37
N PRO A 47 -4.23 -4.64 40.11
CA PRO A 47 -4.45 -5.17 38.77
C PRO A 47 -5.92 -4.99 38.36
N VAL A 48 -6.19 -4.11 37.38
CA VAL A 48 -7.51 -4.01 36.75
C VAL A 48 -7.60 -5.04 35.61
N PRO A 49 -8.68 -5.84 35.49
CA PRO A 49 -8.81 -6.81 34.41
C PRO A 49 -8.92 -6.09 33.07
N ALA A 50 -7.90 -6.26 32.23
CA ALA A 50 -7.85 -5.67 30.89
C ALA A 50 -8.96 -6.28 30.02
N GLY A 51 -10.00 -5.48 29.75
CA GLY A 51 -11.04 -5.84 28.78
C GLY A 51 -10.46 -6.18 27.41
N ARG A 52 -11.14 -7.06 26.67
CA ARG A 52 -10.73 -7.55 25.34
C ARG A 52 -10.20 -6.41 24.47
N PRO A 53 -8.97 -6.50 23.93
CA PRO A 53 -8.37 -5.38 23.22
C PRO A 53 -9.24 -5.06 22.00
N ARG A 54 -9.83 -3.86 21.97
CA ARG A 54 -10.42 -3.29 20.75
C ARG A 54 -9.34 -3.35 19.67
N LYS A 55 -9.71 -3.78 18.45
CA LYS A 55 -8.80 -3.73 17.30
C LYS A 55 -8.17 -2.34 17.27
N SER A 56 -6.84 -2.28 17.30
CA SER A 56 -6.15 -0.99 17.30
C SER A 56 -6.51 -0.23 16.02
N ALA A 57 -6.46 1.11 16.06
CA ALA A 57 -6.65 1.92 14.87
C ALA A 57 -5.72 1.47 13.73
N GLU A 58 -4.53 0.96 14.06
CA GLU A 58 -3.58 0.37 13.11
C GLU A 58 -4.07 -0.94 12.47
N GLN A 59 -4.76 -1.82 13.20
CA GLN A 59 -5.33 -3.03 12.60
C GLN A 59 -6.42 -2.69 11.59
N VAL A 60 -7.21 -1.64 11.85
CA VAL A 60 -8.25 -1.15 10.94
C VAL A 60 -7.61 -0.50 9.69
N GLU A 61 -6.62 0.36 9.86
CA GLU A 61 -5.92 0.98 8.73
C GLU A 61 -5.13 -0.04 7.91
N LEU A 62 -4.53 -1.05 8.55
CA LEU A 62 -3.80 -2.10 7.88
C LEU A 62 -4.74 -3.01 7.07
N GLU A 63 -5.91 -3.37 7.61
CA GLU A 63 -6.95 -4.08 6.86
C GLU A 63 -7.44 -3.25 5.66
N LYS A 64 -7.64 -1.95 5.83
CA LYS A 64 -8.06 -1.03 4.75
C LYS A 64 -6.99 -0.90 3.66
N LEU A 65 -5.73 -0.70 4.04
CA LEU A 65 -4.60 -0.62 3.10
C LEU A 65 -4.40 -1.92 2.33
N ARG A 66 -4.52 -3.08 3.00
CA ARG A 66 -4.47 -4.39 2.32
C ARG A 66 -5.57 -4.52 1.26
N ARG A 67 -6.82 -4.15 1.60
CA ARG A 67 -7.93 -4.16 0.63
C ARG A 67 -7.69 -3.22 -0.56
N GLN A 68 -7.18 -2.02 -0.31
CA GLN A 68 -6.84 -1.07 -1.37
C GLN A 68 -5.71 -1.61 -2.26
N ASN A 69 -4.68 -2.22 -1.67
CA ASN A 69 -3.56 -2.79 -2.42
C ASN A 69 -4.01 -3.93 -3.34
N GLU A 70 -4.85 -4.84 -2.84
CA GLU A 70 -5.39 -5.93 -3.67
C GLU A 70 -6.27 -5.42 -4.80
N LYS A 71 -7.10 -4.38 -4.54
CA LYS A 71 -7.90 -3.74 -5.59
C LYS A 71 -7.00 -3.13 -6.68
N LEU A 72 -6.00 -2.35 -6.28
CA LEU A 72 -5.07 -1.70 -7.22
C LEU A 72 -4.26 -2.71 -8.04
N LYS A 73 -3.82 -3.82 -7.41
CA LYS A 73 -3.16 -4.92 -8.14
C LYS A 73 -4.09 -5.55 -9.19
N SER A 74 -5.36 -5.77 -8.84
CA SER A 74 -6.33 -6.31 -9.81
C SER A 74 -6.56 -5.35 -10.98
N GLU A 75 -6.71 -4.05 -10.70
CA GLU A 75 -6.83 -3.03 -11.75
C GLU A 75 -5.59 -3.01 -12.65
N LEU A 76 -4.40 -3.01 -12.07
CA LEU A 76 -3.14 -3.06 -12.82
C LEU A 76 -3.05 -4.29 -13.73
N THR A 77 -3.45 -5.46 -13.24
CA THR A 77 -3.49 -6.69 -14.05
C THR A 77 -4.46 -6.55 -15.23
N LYS A 78 -5.64 -5.97 -15.02
CA LYS A 78 -6.61 -5.70 -16.10
C LYS A 78 -6.04 -4.74 -17.13
N THR A 79 -5.40 -3.65 -16.70
CA THR A 79 -4.79 -2.68 -17.63
C THR A 79 -3.68 -3.31 -18.45
N ARG A 80 -2.83 -4.13 -17.84
CA ARG A 80 -1.77 -4.88 -18.54
C ARG A 80 -2.34 -5.85 -19.57
N MET A 81 -3.42 -6.55 -19.23
CA MET A 81 -4.09 -7.45 -20.17
C MET A 81 -4.69 -6.69 -21.36
N ALA A 82 -5.29 -5.53 -21.12
CA ALA A 82 -5.79 -4.67 -22.20
C ALA A 82 -4.67 -4.21 -23.13
N LEU A 83 -3.51 -3.81 -22.58
CA LEU A 83 -2.33 -3.43 -23.36
C LEU A 83 -1.80 -4.60 -24.22
N ASP A 84 -1.75 -5.81 -23.67
CA ASP A 84 -1.35 -7.01 -24.42
C ASP A 84 -2.30 -7.31 -25.59
N ILE A 85 -3.61 -7.22 -25.35
CA ILE A 85 -4.62 -7.40 -26.41
C ILE A 85 -4.46 -6.34 -27.51
N MET A 86 -4.30 -5.06 -27.13
CA MET A 86 -4.10 -3.98 -28.10
C MET A 86 -2.80 -4.18 -28.90
N GLY A 87 -1.72 -4.60 -28.25
CA GLY A 87 -0.46 -4.91 -28.93
C GLY A 87 -0.61 -6.03 -29.96
N LYS A 88 -1.31 -7.12 -29.59
CA LYS A 88 -1.60 -8.23 -30.51
C LYS A 88 -2.50 -7.82 -31.67
N ALA A 89 -3.53 -7.02 -31.41
CA ALA A 89 -4.41 -6.50 -32.45
C ALA A 89 -3.65 -5.61 -33.44
N HIS A 90 -2.75 -4.76 -32.94
CA HIS A 90 -1.90 -3.93 -33.79
C HIS A 90 -0.99 -4.76 -34.69
N ALA A 91 -0.30 -5.76 -34.13
CA ALA A 91 0.56 -6.66 -34.91
C ALA A 91 -0.21 -7.45 -35.98
N LEU A 92 -1.45 -7.87 -35.70
CA LEU A 92 -2.30 -8.52 -36.70
C LEU A 92 -2.68 -7.56 -37.84
N LEU A 93 -3.03 -6.31 -37.51
CA LEU A 93 -3.35 -5.30 -38.52
C LEU A 93 -2.15 -4.97 -39.41
N GLU A 94 -0.96 -4.90 -38.84
CA GLU A 94 0.30 -4.69 -39.58
C GLU A 94 0.54 -5.85 -40.57
N GLY A 95 0.43 -7.10 -40.13
CA GLY A 95 0.61 -8.26 -41.00
C GLY A 95 -0.45 -8.37 -42.12
N LEU A 96 -1.69 -7.95 -41.87
CA LEU A 96 -2.72 -7.86 -42.92
C LEU A 96 -2.41 -6.75 -43.93
N SER A 97 -1.91 -5.60 -43.48
CA SER A 97 -1.49 -4.50 -44.36
C SER A 97 -0.34 -4.92 -45.28
N GLU A 98 0.70 -5.56 -44.73
CA GLU A 98 1.84 -6.07 -45.51
C GLU A 98 1.43 -7.14 -46.53
N SER A 99 0.46 -7.98 -46.19
CA SER A 99 -0.06 -9.01 -47.09
C SER A 99 -0.85 -8.41 -48.26
N ALA A 100 -1.62 -7.34 -47.99
CA ALA A 100 -2.39 -6.64 -49.02
C ALA A 100 -1.51 -5.85 -50.01
N GLU A 101 -0.36 -5.33 -49.56
CA GLU A 101 0.60 -4.63 -50.43
C GLU A 101 1.41 -5.58 -51.33
N ASN A 102 1.53 -6.85 -50.97
CA ASN A 102 2.28 -7.86 -51.73
C ASN A 102 1.45 -8.61 -52.78
N GLU A 103 0.17 -8.26 -53.00
CA GLU A 103 -0.66 -8.91 -54.02
C GLU A 103 -0.38 -8.32 -55.42
N PRO A 104 0.17 -9.09 -56.38
CA PRO A 104 0.49 -8.57 -57.70
C PRO A 104 -0.79 -8.20 -58.46
N PRO A 105 -0.77 -7.16 -59.32
CA PRO A 105 -1.95 -6.72 -60.04
C PRO A 105 -2.52 -7.88 -60.88
N SER A 106 -3.80 -8.18 -60.65
CA SER A 106 -4.51 -9.23 -61.37
C SER A 106 -4.51 -8.92 -62.86
N LYS A 107 -3.91 -9.81 -63.65
CA LYS A 107 -4.00 -9.73 -65.11
C LYS A 107 -5.41 -10.10 -65.54
N THR A 108 -6.23 -9.08 -65.82
CA THR A 108 -7.46 -9.25 -66.58
C THR A 108 -7.09 -9.68 -68.01
N SER A 109 -7.48 -10.90 -68.37
CA SER A 109 -7.55 -11.39 -69.75
C SER A 109 -8.91 -11.08 -70.35
#